data_AF-X1MYV3-F1
#
_entry.id   AF-X1MYV3-F1
#
_cell.length_a   1.000
_cell.length_b   1.000
_cell.length_c   1.000
_cell.angle_alpha   90.00
_cell.angle_beta   90.00
_cell.angle_gamma   90.00
#
_symmetry.space_group_name_H-M   'P 1'
#
loop_
_entity.id
_entity.type
_entity.pdbx_description
1 polymer ?
#
loop_
_entity_poly.entity_id
_entity_poly.type
_entity_poly.pdbx_seq_one_letter_code
_entity_poly.pdbx_strand_id
1 'polypeptide(L)'
;QIAESLNTKVRIILRVTPGIDTHTHKYIQTGQVDSKFGISINRVPNFMKKVLSKEHISYNGLHFHLGSQIFDLSSYVLAIKEMVKLMKKIKDLEGIDTLNLNLGGGLGVKYLESDLPP
;
A
#
# COMPACT_ATOMS: atom_id res chain seq x y z
N GLN A 1 5.15 11.97 -20.19
CA GLN A 1 6.58 12.05 -20.54
C GLN A 1 7.10 10.71 -21.05
N ILE A 2 7.60 9.75 -20.25
CA ILE A 2 8.18 8.50 -20.83
C ILE A 2 7.13 7.67 -21.59
N ALA A 3 6.04 7.26 -20.92
CA ALA A 3 4.98 6.45 -21.55
C ALA A 3 4.37 7.12 -22.80
N GLU A 4 4.23 8.44 -22.73
CA GLU A 4 3.77 9.29 -23.83
C GLU A 4 4.77 9.33 -25.00
N SER A 5 6.07 9.50 -24.74
CA SER A 5 7.11 9.49 -25.77
C SER A 5 7.23 8.15 -26.49
N LEU A 6 6.85 7.06 -25.82
CA LEU A 6 6.83 5.70 -26.37
C LEU A 6 5.44 5.31 -26.90
N ASN A 7 4.47 6.25 -26.91
CA ASN A 7 3.07 6.03 -27.28
C ASN A 7 2.46 4.75 -26.67
N THR A 8 2.74 4.51 -25.39
CA THR A 8 2.28 3.31 -24.67
C THR A 8 1.43 3.68 -23.47
N LYS A 9 0.49 2.81 -23.10
CA LYS A 9 -0.34 2.97 -21.91
C LYS A 9 0.15 2.03 -20.82
N VAL A 10 0.65 2.59 -19.73
CA VAL A 10 1.25 1.81 -18.63
C VAL A 10 0.22 1.58 -17.53
N ARG A 11 0.02 0.32 -17.17
CA ARG A 11 -0.75 -0.05 -15.97
C ARG A 11 0.10 0.16 -14.73
N ILE A 12 -0.43 0.87 -13.75
CA ILE A 12 0.28 1.18 -12.51
C ILE A 12 -0.44 0.64 -11.28
N ILE A 13 0.35 0.34 -10.26
CA ILE A 13 -0.12 0.07 -8.90
C ILE A 13 0.55 1.11 -8.00
N LEU A 14 -0.23 1.79 -7.16
CA LEU A 14 0.30 2.81 -6.25
C LEU A 14 0.79 2.16 -4.96
N ARG A 15 2.05 2.40 -4.60
CA ARG A 15 2.58 2.02 -3.29
C ARG A 15 2.11 3.02 -2.24
N VAL A 16 1.44 2.55 -1.20
CA VAL A 16 0.85 3.33 -0.13
C VAL A 16 1.44 2.91 1.21
N THR A 17 1.69 3.89 2.07
CA THR A 17 2.09 3.67 3.46
C THR A 17 0.83 3.72 4.34
N PRO A 18 0.40 2.59 4.92
CA PRO A 18 -0.88 2.51 5.64
C PRO A 18 -0.85 3.15 7.04
N GLY A 19 0.33 3.55 7.53
CA GLY A 19 0.47 4.18 8.86
C GLY A 19 0.41 3.20 10.04
N ILE A 20 0.72 1.92 9.79
CA ILE A 20 0.75 0.84 10.79
C ILE A 20 2.21 0.53 11.15
N ASP A 21 2.53 0.49 12.44
CA ASP A 21 3.82 0.02 12.96
C ASP A 21 3.76 -1.48 13.28
N THR A 22 4.82 -2.21 12.94
CA THR A 22 4.97 -3.67 13.13
C THR A 22 5.76 -4.04 14.38
N HIS A 23 6.41 -3.09 15.06
CA HIS A 23 7.39 -3.39 16.12
C HIS A 23 6.89 -3.21 17.56
N THR A 24 5.67 -2.74 17.79
CA THR A 24 5.18 -2.46 19.16
C THR A 24 3.78 -3.00 19.44
N HIS A 25 3.69 -4.08 20.24
CA HIS A 25 2.47 -4.42 20.97
C HIS A 25 2.24 -3.42 22.10
N LYS A 26 1.54 -2.32 21.80
CA LYS A 26 0.62 -1.57 22.69
C LYS A 26 0.32 -0.24 22.02
N TYR A 27 -0.92 -0.11 21.53
CA TYR A 27 -1.53 1.14 21.10
C TYR A 27 -0.82 1.85 19.94
N ILE A 28 -1.33 1.63 18.72
CA ILE A 28 -1.34 2.57 17.57
C ILE A 28 -0.38 3.75 17.77
N GLN A 29 0.92 3.49 17.73
CA GLN A 29 1.90 4.56 17.66
C GLN A 29 1.98 4.89 16.18
N THR A 30 1.45 6.06 15.86
CA THR A 30 1.50 6.75 14.58
C THR A 30 2.69 6.25 13.76
N GLY A 31 2.43 5.32 12.84
CA GLY A 31 3.47 4.58 12.14
C GLY A 31 4.46 5.56 11.54
N GLN A 32 5.75 5.25 11.68
CA GLN A 32 6.83 6.09 11.18
C GLN A 32 6.46 6.64 9.80
N VAL A 33 6.19 7.95 9.79
CA VAL A 33 5.88 8.72 8.58
C VAL A 33 7.15 8.85 7.70
N ASP A 34 8.28 8.34 8.18
CA ASP A 34 9.60 8.38 7.54
C ASP A 34 9.94 7.12 6.72
N SER A 35 8.94 6.36 6.27
CA SER A 35 9.20 5.43 5.16
C SER A 35 9.58 6.24 3.92
N LYS A 36 10.83 6.07 3.46
CA LYS A 36 11.29 6.59 2.15
C LYS A 36 10.50 6.04 0.95
N PHE A 37 9.64 5.04 1.18
CA PHE A 37 8.84 4.39 0.16
C PHE A 37 7.35 4.55 0.40
N GLY A 38 6.63 4.78 -0.69
CA GLY A 38 5.18 4.84 -0.69
C GLY A 38 4.62 6.23 -0.41
N ILE A 39 3.38 6.43 -0.82
CA ILE A 39 2.62 7.65 -0.58
C ILE A 39 1.85 7.45 0.71
N SER A 40 1.91 8.41 1.64
CA SER A 40 1.06 8.38 2.83
C SER A 40 -0.41 8.23 2.42
N ILE A 41 -1.13 7.31 3.08
CA ILE A 41 -2.54 6.99 2.79
C ILE A 41 -3.44 8.23 2.68
N ASN A 42 -3.18 9.26 3.50
CA ASN A 42 -3.94 10.50 3.51
C ASN A 42 -3.74 11.36 2.25
N ARG A 43 -2.62 11.20 1.55
CA ARG A 43 -2.29 11.94 0.31
C ARG A 43 -2.83 11.26 -0.95
N VAL A 44 -3.21 9.97 -0.86
CA VAL A 44 -3.62 9.18 -2.03
C VAL A 44 -4.83 9.79 -2.75
N PRO A 45 -5.91 10.25 -2.09
CA PRO A 45 -7.05 10.84 -2.81
C PRO A 45 -6.66 12.02 -3.70
N ASN A 46 -5.81 12.93 -3.21
CA ASN A 46 -5.32 14.05 -4.01
C ASN A 46 -4.34 13.60 -5.11
N PHE A 47 -3.57 12.53 -4.86
CA PHE A 47 -2.67 11.96 -5.86
C PHE A 47 -3.43 11.29 -7.01
N MET A 48 -4.57 10.66 -6.74
CA MET A 48 -5.40 10.02 -7.76
C MET A 48 -5.83 10.99 -8.86
N LYS A 49 -6.19 12.23 -8.52
CA LYS A 49 -6.50 13.27 -9.53
C LYS A 49 -5.34 13.48 -10.53
N LYS A 50 -4.10 13.44 -10.05
CA LYS A 50 -2.91 13.52 -10.91
C LYS A 50 -2.68 12.27 -11.75
N VAL A 51 -3.04 11.10 -11.24
CA VAL A 51 -2.95 9.82 -11.97
C VAL A 51 -3.98 9.77 -13.09
N LEU A 52 -5.23 10.12 -12.78
CA LEU A 52 -6.36 10.00 -13.70
C LEU A 52 -6.34 11.05 -14.82
N SER A 53 -5.67 12.18 -14.60
CA SER A 53 -5.45 13.19 -15.65
C SER A 53 -4.38 12.80 -16.68
N LYS A 54 -3.77 11.61 -16.59
CA LYS A 54 -2.73 11.15 -17.53
C LYS A 54 -3.26 10.06 -18.44
N GLU A 55 -3.39 10.38 -19.73
CA GLU A 55 -3.92 9.48 -20.76
C GLU A 55 -3.13 8.17 -20.91
N HIS A 56 -1.81 8.26 -20.80
CA HIS A 56 -0.88 7.13 -20.91
C HIS A 56 -0.71 6.31 -19.62
N ILE A 57 -1.50 6.59 -18.58
CA ILE A 57 -1.48 5.85 -17.31
C ILE A 57 -2.85 5.19 -17.11
N SER A 58 -2.82 3.92 -16.72
CA SER A 58 -3.99 3.16 -16.32
C SER A 58 -3.82 2.72 -14.86
N TYR A 59 -4.63 3.27 -13.96
CA TYR A 59 -4.64 2.84 -12.57
C TYR A 59 -5.20 1.42 -12.47
N ASN A 60 -4.49 0.53 -11.76
CA ASN A 60 -4.83 -0.89 -11.68
C ASN A 60 -4.87 -1.44 -10.24
N GLY A 61 -4.35 -0.70 -9.25
CA GLY A 61 -4.27 -1.24 -7.90
C GLY A 61 -3.56 -0.39 -6.88
N LEU A 62 -3.59 -0.91 -5.65
CA LEU A 62 -2.77 -0.44 -4.54
C LEU A 62 -1.80 -1.53 -4.07
N HIS A 63 -0.69 -1.10 -3.50
CA HIS A 63 0.31 -1.95 -2.89
C HIS A 63 0.75 -1.38 -1.54
N PHE A 64 1.01 -2.23 -0.56
CA PHE A 64 1.76 -1.84 0.63
C PHE A 64 2.79 -2.93 0.97
N HIS A 65 3.75 -2.58 1.82
CA HIS A 65 4.73 -3.52 2.35
C HIS A 65 5.12 -3.07 3.75
N LEU A 66 4.93 -3.96 4.73
CA LEU A 66 5.11 -3.66 6.15
C LEU A 66 6.55 -3.88 6.65
N GLY A 67 7.41 -4.49 5.84
CA GLY A 67 8.77 -4.88 6.23
C GLY A 67 9.00 -6.37 6.00
N SER A 68 10.03 -6.91 6.64
CA SER A 68 10.42 -8.32 6.55
C SER A 68 10.42 -8.97 7.93
N GLN A 69 10.38 -10.31 7.97
CA GLN A 69 10.45 -11.10 9.19
C GLN A 69 9.36 -10.74 10.21
N ILE A 70 8.14 -10.51 9.72
CA ILE A 70 6.98 -10.18 10.54
C ILE A 70 6.34 -11.49 11.03
N PHE A 71 6.29 -11.65 12.35
CA PHE A 71 5.65 -12.80 12.98
C PHE A 71 4.20 -12.53 13.39
N ASP A 72 3.88 -11.27 13.70
CA ASP A 72 2.51 -10.89 14.06
C ASP A 72 1.67 -10.54 12.83
N LEU A 73 0.69 -11.40 12.51
CA LEU A 73 -0.26 -11.17 11.43
C LEU A 73 -1.26 -10.04 11.71
N SER A 74 -1.39 -9.58 12.96
CA SER A 74 -2.33 -8.53 13.32
C SER A 74 -2.04 -7.21 12.58
N SER A 75 -0.77 -6.88 12.35
CA SER A 75 -0.36 -5.71 11.57
C SER A 75 -0.83 -5.79 10.11
N TYR A 76 -0.80 -6.98 9.49
CA TYR A 76 -1.34 -7.17 8.14
C TYR A 76 -2.86 -6.97 8.11
N VAL A 77 -3.58 -7.51 9.10
CA VAL A 77 -5.05 -7.32 9.20
C VAL A 77 -5.39 -5.83 9.32
N LEU A 78 -4.68 -5.08 10.15
CA LEU A 78 -4.88 -3.64 10.31
C LEU A 78 -4.57 -2.89 9.00
N ALA A 79 -3.45 -3.19 8.35
CA ALA A 79 -3.08 -2.59 7.09
C ALA A 79 -4.12 -2.86 5.99
N ILE A 80 -4.57 -4.11 5.85
CA ILE A 80 -5.61 -4.49 4.87
C ILE A 80 -6.89 -3.69 5.11
N LYS A 81 -7.32 -3.54 6.37
CA LYS A 81 -8.51 -2.75 6.71
C LYS A 81 -8.38 -1.29 6.24
N GLU A 82 -7.24 -0.66 6.50
CA GLU A 82 -6.99 0.72 6.04
C GLU A 82 -6.93 0.82 4.51
N MET A 83 -6.32 -0.15 3.84
CA MET A 83 -6.27 -0.20 2.38
C MET A 83 -7.65 -0.39 1.74
N VAL A 84 -8.51 -1.25 2.30
CA VAL A 84 -9.89 -1.44 1.82
C VAL A 84 -10.72 -0.17 2.02
N LYS A 85 -10.56 0.54 3.14
CA LYS A 85 -11.20 1.86 3.33
C LYS A 85 -10.73 2.86 2.27
N LEU A 86 -9.43 2.87 1.94
CA LEU A 86 -8.91 3.72 0.87
C LEU A 86 -9.48 3.32 -0.51
N MET A 87 -9.57 2.03 -0.82
CA MET A 87 -10.18 1.55 -2.07
C MET A 87 -11.62 2.04 -2.21
N LYS A 88 -12.42 1.93 -1.14
CA LYS A 88 -13.77 2.48 -1.10
C LYS A 88 -13.77 3.99 -1.33
N LYS A 89 -12.88 4.73 -0.66
CA LYS A 89 -12.76 6.18 -0.83
C LYS A 89 -12.40 6.60 -2.25
N ILE A 90 -11.51 5.86 -2.93
CA ILE A 90 -11.16 6.09 -4.34
C ILE A 90 -12.39 5.85 -5.22
N LYS A 91 -13.14 4.76 -5.00
CA LYS A 91 -14.37 4.47 -5.74
C LYS A 91 -15.42 5.57 -5.54
N ASP A 92 -15.65 5.98 -4.30
CA ASP A 92 -16.67 6.97 -3.96
C ASP A 92 -16.33 8.37 -4.53
N LEU A 93 -15.04 8.73 -4.61
CA LEU A 93 -14.61 10.06 -5.09
C LEU A 93 -14.42 10.12 -6.61
N GLU A 94 -13.87 9.07 -7.22
CA GLU A 94 -13.40 9.10 -8.61
C GLU A 94 -14.20 8.15 -9.51
N GLY A 95 -15.11 7.34 -8.96
CA GLY A 95 -15.92 6.38 -9.71
C GLY A 95 -15.15 5.18 -10.26
N ILE A 96 -13.93 4.92 -9.76
CA ILE A 96 -13.02 3.90 -10.29
C ILE A 96 -12.80 2.76 -9.29
N ASP A 97 -12.88 1.54 -9.78
CA ASP A 97 -12.56 0.35 -9.00
C ASP A 97 -11.04 0.13 -8.89
N THR A 98 -10.62 -0.28 -7.69
CA THR A 98 -9.26 -0.77 -7.46
C THR A 98 -9.24 -2.28 -7.66
N LEU A 99 -8.72 -2.74 -8.81
CA LEU A 99 -8.78 -4.15 -9.21
C LEU A 99 -7.80 -5.06 -8.48
N ASN A 100 -6.68 -4.50 -8.00
CA ASN A 100 -5.63 -5.27 -7.34
C ASN A 100 -5.24 -4.63 -6.01
N LEU A 101 -5.15 -5.47 -4.98
CA LEU A 101 -4.52 -5.11 -3.70
C LEU A 101 -3.34 -6.06 -3.46
N ASN A 102 -2.12 -5.54 -3.61
CA ASN A 102 -0.89 -6.29 -3.39
C ASN A 102 -0.37 -6.03 -1.96
N LEU A 103 -0.34 -7.07 -1.13
CA LEU A 103 0.04 -6.98 0.29
C LEU A 103 1.55 -6.94 0.54
N GLY A 104 2.35 -7.10 -0.51
CA GLY A 104 3.79 -7.27 -0.43
C GLY A 104 4.20 -8.62 0.16
N GLY A 105 5.50 -8.78 0.40
CA GLY A 105 6.04 -9.87 1.21
C GLY A 105 6.16 -9.46 2.68
N GLY A 106 6.92 -10.25 3.43
CA GLY A 106 7.35 -9.89 4.79
C GLY A 106 7.00 -10.92 5.87
N LEU A 107 6.23 -11.94 5.51
CA LEU A 107 5.95 -13.07 6.40
C LEU A 107 7.27 -13.70 6.86
N GLY A 108 7.44 -13.80 8.17
CA GLY A 108 8.65 -14.37 8.74
C GLY A 108 8.74 -15.88 8.58
N VAL A 109 9.97 -16.38 8.57
CA VAL A 109 10.28 -17.82 8.58
C VAL A 109 11.17 -18.14 9.77
N LYS A 110 11.20 -19.41 10.18
CA LYS A 110 12.02 -19.84 11.31
C LYS A 110 13.49 -19.90 10.90
N TYR A 111 14.35 -19.06 11.48
CA TYR A 111 15.82 -19.13 11.32
C TYR A 111 16.49 -19.67 12.58
N LEU A 112 16.00 -19.27 13.75
CA LEU A 112 16.47 -19.71 15.06
C LEU A 112 15.44 -20.61 15.72
N GLU A 113 15.88 -21.43 16.67
CA GLU A 113 14.97 -22.32 17.41
C GLU A 113 13.91 -21.53 18.20
N SER A 114 14.27 -20.34 18.67
CA SER A 114 13.41 -19.38 19.37
C SER A 114 12.42 -18.64 18.47
N ASP A 115 12.57 -18.69 17.16
CA ASP A 115 11.65 -17.99 16.24
C ASP A 115 10.30 -18.72 16.20
N LEU A 116 9.24 -17.93 16.27
CA LEU A 116 7.85 -18.37 16.23
C LEU A 116 7.14 -17.66 15.07
N PRO A 117 7.43 -18.03 13.81
CA PRO A 117 6.65 -17.53 12.69
C PRO A 117 5.19 -18.03 12.78
N PRO A 118 4.24 -17.32 12.16
CA PRO A 118 2.82 -17.65 12.17
C PRO A 118 2.48 -18.90 11.36
#